data_AF-A0A816A0K2-F1
#
_entry.id   AF-A0A816A0K2-F1
#
_cell.length_a   1.000
_cell.length_b   1.000
_cell.length_c   1.000
_cell.angle_alpha   90.00
_cell.angle_beta   90.00
_cell.angle_gamma   90.00
#
_symmetry.space_group_name_H-M   'P 1'
#
loop_
_entity.id
_entity.type
_entity.pdbx_description
1 polymer ?
#
loop_
_entity_poly.entity_id
_entity_poly.type
_entity_poly.pdbx_seq_one_letter_code
_entity_poly.pdbx_strand_id
1 'polypeptide(L)'
;MEVPLNQSADIRVGFGLDKSRSWSLIGSLSTEYSVNLTSGKVYRDFKRDCDPSMVVAFVSRRPILHEGGHSLSAKHEHGHALANISWHPYFTSGKMFPQMTIDYIQNNYLQTFSLNQSLGPFDK
;
A
#
# COMPACT_ATOMS: atom_id res chain seq x y z
N MET A 1 4.79 -7.39 27.98
CA MET A 1 3.80 -6.34 27.71
C MET A 1 2.74 -6.99 26.84
N GLU A 2 1.62 -7.39 27.42
CA GLU A 2 0.50 -8.00 26.68
C GLU A 2 -0.37 -6.87 26.15
N VAL A 3 -0.62 -6.86 24.84
CA VAL A 3 -1.53 -5.90 24.21
C VAL A 3 -2.95 -6.39 24.47
N PRO A 4 -3.82 -5.62 25.15
CA PRO A 4 -5.20 -6.04 25.41
C PRO A 4 -5.93 -6.26 24.10
N LEU A 5 -6.52 -7.43 23.91
CA LEU A 5 -7.25 -7.88 22.70
C LEU A 5 -8.50 -7.06 22.35
N ASN A 6 -8.81 -5.97 23.08
CA ASN A 6 -10.09 -5.28 23.05
C ASN A 6 -10.00 -3.75 22.88
N GLN A 7 -8.86 -3.23 22.42
CA GLN A 7 -8.73 -1.80 22.09
C GLN A 7 -8.68 -1.60 20.58
N SER A 8 -9.50 -0.66 20.10
CA SER A 8 -9.46 -0.21 18.71
C SER A 8 -8.05 0.31 18.39
N ALA A 9 -7.43 -0.24 17.35
CA ALA A 9 -6.14 0.20 16.85
C ALA A 9 -6.30 1.02 15.57
N ASP A 10 -5.56 2.13 15.47
CA ASP A 10 -5.53 2.96 14.26
C ASP A 10 -4.94 2.22 13.07
N ILE A 11 -3.95 1.35 13.32
CA ILE A 11 -3.36 0.44 12.33
C ILE A 11 -3.65 -0.99 12.76
N ARG A 12 -4.35 -1.75 11.90
CA ARG A 12 -4.78 -3.12 12.16
C ARG A 12 -4.06 -4.04 11.19
N VAL A 13 -3.23 -4.91 11.72
CA VAL A 13 -2.28 -5.70 10.91
C VAL A 13 -2.75 -7.13 10.76
N GLY A 14 -2.93 -7.56 9.52
CA GLY A 14 -3.17 -8.95 9.16
C GLY A 14 -1.91 -9.62 8.64
N PHE A 15 -1.44 -10.67 9.33
CA PHE A 15 -0.30 -11.48 8.84
C PHE A 15 -0.81 -12.69 8.06
N GLY A 16 -0.30 -12.86 6.84
CA GLY A 16 -0.61 -14.02 5.99
C GLY A 16 -2.07 -14.14 5.54
N LEU A 17 -2.86 -13.06 5.67
CA LEU A 17 -4.27 -13.04 5.27
C LEU A 17 -4.44 -12.98 3.74
N ASP A 18 -3.52 -12.32 3.03
CA ASP A 18 -3.31 -12.50 1.58
C ASP A 18 -1.90 -13.08 1.41
N LYS A 19 -1.81 -14.34 0.91
CA LYS A 19 -0.53 -15.06 0.77
C LYS A 19 0.31 -14.57 -0.41
N SER A 20 -0.23 -13.67 -1.24
CA SER A 20 0.38 -13.22 -2.48
C SER A 20 0.73 -11.74 -2.49
N ARG A 21 0.12 -10.93 -1.61
CA ARG A 21 0.24 -9.47 -1.64
C ARG A 21 0.35 -8.87 -0.25
N SER A 22 1.26 -7.91 -0.13
CA SER A 22 1.32 -7.00 1.02
C SER A 22 0.79 -5.64 0.58
N TRP A 23 0.09 -4.95 1.48
CA TRP A 23 -0.47 -3.63 1.23
C TRP A 23 -0.80 -2.94 2.55
N SER A 24 -0.90 -1.61 2.52
CA SER A 24 -1.36 -0.80 3.65
C SER A 24 -2.14 0.42 3.15
N LEU A 25 -3.17 0.80 3.90
CA LEU A 25 -3.79 2.12 3.74
C LEU A 25 -2.78 3.20 4.13
N ILE A 26 -2.73 4.27 3.33
CA ILE A 26 -1.72 5.30 3.49
C ILE A 26 -2.10 6.26 4.63
N GLY A 27 -1.22 6.38 5.64
CA GLY A 27 -1.34 7.38 6.69
C GLY A 27 -2.64 7.27 7.50
N SER A 28 -3.25 8.42 7.77
CA SER A 28 -4.49 8.52 8.55
C SER A 28 -5.71 7.88 7.87
N LEU A 29 -5.62 7.39 6.63
CA LEU A 29 -6.71 6.65 6.02
C LEU A 29 -7.08 5.40 6.84
N SER A 30 -6.15 4.83 7.61
CA SER A 30 -6.40 3.66 8.44
C SER A 30 -7.36 3.90 9.62
N THR A 31 -7.57 5.16 10.02
CA THR A 31 -8.50 5.54 11.11
C THR A 31 -9.95 5.62 10.64
N GLU A 32 -10.14 5.87 9.34
CA GLU A 32 -11.45 6.02 8.71
C GLU A 32 -11.81 4.88 7.78
N TYR A 33 -10.85 4.10 7.29
CA TYR A 33 -11.10 3.08 6.28
C TYR A 33 -10.51 1.72 6.66
N SER A 34 -11.13 0.68 6.11
CA SER A 34 -10.65 -0.70 6.15
C SER A 34 -10.80 -1.34 4.76
N VAL A 35 -10.17 -2.49 4.55
CA VAL A 35 -10.26 -3.25 3.29
C VAL A 35 -10.88 -4.62 3.54
N ASN A 36 -11.92 -4.93 2.78
CA ASN A 36 -12.59 -6.21 2.87
C ASN A 36 -11.75 -7.21 2.08
N LEU A 37 -11.15 -8.18 2.75
CA LEU A 37 -10.20 -9.11 2.11
C LEU A 37 -10.83 -9.97 1.01
N THR A 38 -12.12 -10.29 1.12
CA THR A 38 -12.83 -11.11 0.14
C THR A 38 -13.10 -10.35 -1.16
N SER A 39 -13.51 -9.08 -1.06
CA SER A 39 -13.90 -8.26 -2.21
C SER A 39 -12.82 -7.29 -2.69
N GLY A 40 -11.78 -7.07 -1.89
CA GLY A 40 -10.74 -6.07 -2.11
C GLY A 40 -11.21 -4.61 -1.99
N LYS A 41 -12.46 -4.37 -1.58
CA LYS A 41 -13.03 -3.02 -1.53
C LYS A 41 -12.61 -2.28 -0.26
N VAL A 42 -12.26 -1.00 -0.43
CA VAL A 42 -12.02 -0.04 0.66
C VAL A 42 -13.34 0.59 1.08
N TYR A 43 -13.57 0.79 2.38
CA TYR A 43 -14.83 1.31 2.89
C TYR A 43 -14.67 1.89 4.30
N ARG A 44 -15.60 2.77 4.67
CA ARG A 44 -15.46 3.70 5.80
C ARG A 44 -15.86 3.14 7.17
N ASP A 45 -16.69 2.10 7.20
CA ASP A 45 -17.47 1.74 8.40
C ASP A 45 -17.46 0.23 8.74
N PHE A 46 -16.39 -0.52 8.43
CA PHE A 46 -16.31 -1.86 9.04
C PHE A 46 -15.94 -1.79 10.50
N LYS A 47 -16.40 -2.79 11.24
CA LYS A 47 -16.02 -3.02 12.64
C LYS A 47 -14.50 -2.92 12.77
N ARG A 48 -14.05 -1.90 13.52
CA ARG A 48 -12.64 -1.55 13.79
C ARG A 48 -11.88 -2.67 14.52
N ASP A 49 -12.54 -3.79 14.75
CA ASP A 49 -12.14 -4.84 15.67
C ASP A 49 -11.61 -6.07 14.91
N CYS A 50 -11.84 -6.16 13.58
CA CYS A 50 -11.56 -7.37 12.82
C CYS A 50 -10.98 -7.18 11.42
N ASP A 51 -11.15 -6.03 10.76
CA ASP A 51 -10.58 -5.83 9.43
C ASP A 51 -9.20 -5.17 9.45
N PRO A 52 -8.24 -5.67 8.65
CA PRO A 52 -6.94 -5.05 8.55
C PRO A 52 -7.01 -3.72 7.79
N SER A 53 -6.17 -2.78 8.21
CA SER A 53 -5.75 -1.62 7.41
C SER A 53 -4.34 -1.79 6.85
N MET A 54 -3.68 -2.89 7.20
CA MET A 54 -2.41 -3.35 6.64
C MET A 54 -2.39 -4.87 6.57
N VAL A 55 -1.94 -5.43 5.45
CA VAL A 55 -1.66 -6.86 5.29
C VAL A 55 -0.21 -7.06 4.91
N VAL A 56 0.42 -8.02 5.58
CA VAL A 56 1.77 -8.45 5.26
C VAL A 56 1.72 -9.94 4.88
N ALA A 57 1.97 -10.24 3.60
CA ALA A 57 1.91 -11.62 3.09
C ALA A 57 3.01 -12.51 3.69
N PHE A 58 4.21 -11.96 3.82
CA PHE A 58 5.39 -12.68 4.28
C PHE A 58 5.98 -11.96 5.49
N VAL A 59 6.08 -12.66 6.62
CA VAL A 59 6.68 -12.14 7.85
C VAL A 59 8.20 -12.07 7.69
N SER A 60 8.65 -11.08 6.93
CA SER A 60 10.07 -10.74 6.75
C SER A 60 10.25 -9.23 6.92
N ARG A 61 11.47 -8.81 7.25
CA ARG A 61 11.76 -7.42 7.61
C ARG A 61 11.34 -6.42 6.52
N ARG A 62 11.56 -6.75 5.24
CA ARG A 62 11.30 -5.83 4.13
C ARG A 62 9.81 -5.48 3.97
N PRO A 63 8.88 -6.43 3.76
CA PRO A 63 7.44 -6.13 3.67
C PRO A 63 6.89 -5.46 4.92
N ILE A 64 7.31 -5.87 6.13
CA ILE A 64 6.84 -5.24 7.38
C ILE A 64 7.22 -3.76 7.41
N LEU A 65 8.48 -3.43 7.11
CA LEU A 65 8.93 -2.03 7.12
C LEU A 65 8.34 -1.23 5.96
N HIS A 66 8.20 -1.83 4.78
CA HIS A 66 7.63 -1.18 3.61
C HIS A 66 6.16 -0.79 3.84
N GLU A 67 5.33 -1.75 4.25
CA GLU A 67 3.92 -1.49 4.54
C GLU A 67 3.74 -0.60 5.79
N GLY A 68 4.61 -0.75 6.79
CA GLY A 68 4.65 0.17 7.94
C GLY A 68 4.99 1.61 7.52
N GLY A 69 5.85 1.79 6.52
CA GLY A 69 6.12 3.08 5.91
C GLY A 69 4.86 3.71 5.30
N HIS A 70 4.06 2.92 4.57
CA HIS A 70 2.77 3.38 4.05
C HIS A 70 1.80 3.82 5.15
N SER A 71 1.74 3.07 6.25
CA SER A 71 0.94 3.49 7.43
C SER A 71 1.41 4.82 8.03
N LEU A 72 2.67 5.22 7.80
CA LEU A 72 3.24 6.53 8.17
C LEU A 72 3.16 7.57 7.04
N SER A 73 2.30 7.35 6.05
CA SER A 73 2.08 8.21 4.87
C SER A 73 3.18 8.18 3.80
N ALA A 74 4.15 7.27 3.89
CA ALA A 74 5.11 7.10 2.81
C ALA A 74 4.39 6.58 1.55
N LYS A 75 4.82 7.05 0.38
CA LYS A 75 4.34 6.58 -0.92
C LYS A 75 5.45 5.77 -1.58
N HIS A 76 5.12 5.01 -2.62
CA HIS A 76 6.15 4.33 -3.38
C HIS A 76 7.12 5.33 -4.03
N GLU A 77 8.42 5.11 -3.83
CA GLU A 77 9.48 6.02 -4.28
C GLU A 77 9.52 6.20 -5.81
N HIS A 78 9.13 5.16 -6.56
CA HIS A 78 9.01 5.25 -8.03
C HIS A 78 7.95 6.28 -8.49
N GLY A 79 7.01 6.64 -7.61
CA GLY A 79 6.01 7.67 -7.85
C GLY A 79 6.49 9.08 -7.50
N HIS A 80 7.71 9.26 -7.00
CA HIS A 80 8.24 10.59 -6.69
C HIS A 80 8.36 11.44 -7.97
N ALA A 81 8.05 12.75 -7.90
CA ALA A 81 8.13 13.69 -9.03
C ALA A 81 9.49 13.69 -9.77
N LEU A 82 10.55 13.25 -9.09
CA LEU A 82 11.93 13.25 -9.59
C LEU A 82 12.45 11.84 -9.96
N ALA A 83 11.60 10.81 -9.88
CA ALA A 83 12.04 9.43 -10.08
C ALA A 83 12.63 9.17 -11.48
N ASN A 84 12.19 9.93 -12.49
CA ASN A 84 12.68 9.93 -13.87
C ASN A 84 13.02 8.52 -14.42
N ILE A 85 12.18 7.55 -14.12
CA ILE A 85 12.42 6.14 -14.46
C ILE A 85 12.21 5.95 -15.96
N SER A 86 13.21 5.40 -16.64
CA SER A 86 13.12 5.02 -18.05
C SER A 86 12.40 3.68 -18.21
N TRP A 87 11.08 3.70 -18.13
CA TRP A 87 10.24 2.49 -18.27
C TRP A 87 10.35 1.88 -19.67
N HIS A 88 10.48 0.55 -19.74
CA HIS A 88 10.53 -0.15 -21.03
C HIS A 88 9.19 -0.05 -21.78
N PRO A 89 9.16 0.16 -23.10
CA PRO A 89 7.91 0.31 -23.86
C PRO A 89 6.94 -0.88 -23.74
N TYR A 90 7.45 -2.10 -23.51
CA TYR A 90 6.59 -3.28 -23.34
C TYR A 90 5.88 -3.29 -21.99
N PHE A 91 6.46 -2.64 -20.97
CA PHE A 91 5.80 -2.44 -19.69
C PHE A 91 4.70 -1.40 -19.82
N THR A 92 5.01 -0.23 -20.41
CA THR A 92 4.04 0.86 -20.56
C THR A 92 2.87 0.52 -21.50
N SER A 93 3.07 -0.40 -22.44
CA SER A 93 2.01 -0.92 -23.31
C SER A 93 1.25 -2.13 -22.74
N GLY A 94 1.55 -2.58 -21.52
CA GLY A 94 0.93 -3.75 -20.88
C GLY A 94 1.32 -5.11 -21.48
N LYS A 95 2.18 -5.14 -22.51
CA LYS A 95 2.61 -6.37 -23.19
C LYS A 95 3.48 -7.28 -22.31
N MET A 96 4.20 -6.69 -21.35
CA MET A 96 5.08 -7.43 -20.43
C MET A 96 4.29 -8.23 -19.38
N PHE A 97 3.13 -7.73 -18.94
CA PHE A 97 2.28 -8.35 -17.91
C PHE A 97 0.82 -8.35 -18.38
N PRO A 98 0.40 -9.34 -19.19
CA PRO A 98 -0.93 -9.35 -19.82
C PRO A 98 -2.11 -9.35 -18.83
N GLN A 99 -1.87 -9.77 -17.58
CA GLN A 99 -2.85 -9.75 -16.50
C GLN A 99 -3.10 -8.36 -15.89
N MET A 100 -2.24 -7.38 -16.19
CA MET A 100 -2.40 -6.00 -15.72
C MET A 100 -3.03 -5.16 -16.82
N THR A 101 -4.12 -4.47 -16.50
CA THR A 101 -4.71 -3.50 -17.43
C THR A 101 -3.78 -2.29 -17.59
N ILE A 102 -3.89 -1.60 -18.73
CA ILE A 102 -3.13 -0.37 -18.96
C ILE A 102 -3.45 0.67 -17.86
N ASP A 103 -4.72 0.80 -17.48
CA ASP A 103 -5.13 1.70 -16.39
C ASP A 103 -4.49 1.33 -15.05
N TYR A 104 -4.37 0.03 -14.76
CA TYR A 104 -3.68 -0.43 -13.56
C TYR A 104 -2.20 -0.02 -13.58
N ILE A 105 -1.52 -0.20 -14.72
CA ILE A 105 -0.12 0.21 -14.89
C ILE A 105 0.04 1.73 -14.73
N GLN A 106 -0.85 2.51 -15.36
CA GLN A 106 -0.84 3.97 -15.26
C GLN A 106 -1.00 4.43 -13.81
N ASN A 107 -2.02 3.94 -13.11
CA ASN A 107 -2.34 4.40 -11.76
C ASN A 107 -1.37 3.89 -10.68
N ASN A 108 -0.75 2.73 -10.86
CA ASN A 108 0.07 2.12 -9.80
C ASN A 108 1.58 2.27 -10.02
N TYR A 109 2.04 2.56 -11.24
CA TYR A 109 3.48 2.60 -11.56
C TYR A 109 3.92 3.90 -12.23
N LEU A 110 3.15 4.39 -13.20
CA LEU A 110 3.56 5.52 -14.03
C LEU A 110 3.10 6.87 -13.47
N GLN A 111 2.04 6.88 -12.66
CA GLN A 111 1.58 8.06 -11.96
C GLN A 111 2.64 8.53 -10.96
N THR A 112 2.88 9.84 -10.95
CA THR A 112 3.74 10.50 -9.97
C THR A 112 2.93 11.40 -9.04
N PHE A 113 3.47 11.65 -7.85
CA PHE A 113 2.98 12.66 -6.90
C PHE A 113 3.90 13.88 -6.90
N SER A 114 3.34 15.05 -6.60
CA SER A 114 4.06 16.32 -6.61
C SER A 114 5.04 16.47 -5.44
N LEU A 115 6.01 17.40 -5.57
CA LEU A 115 7.03 17.63 -4.54
C LEU A 115 6.44 17.98 -3.16
N ASN A 116 5.32 18.72 -3.11
CA ASN A 116 4.63 19.05 -1.87
C ASN A 116 3.92 17.85 -1.20
N GLN A 117 3.81 16.72 -1.90
CA GLN A 117 3.25 15.47 -1.37
C GLN A 117 4.35 14.48 -0.95
N SER A 118 5.62 14.86 -1.08
CA SER A 118 6.78 14.00 -0.76
C SER A 118 7.18 14.19 0.71
N LEU A 119 7.55 13.10 1.39
CA LEU A 119 8.03 13.17 2.78
C LEU A 119 9.49 13.63 2.90
N GLY A 120 10.20 13.74 1.78
CA GLY A 120 11.61 14.08 1.73
C GLY A 120 12.13 14.22 0.30
N PRO A 121 13.44 14.37 0.12
CA PRO A 121 14.05 14.32 -1.21
C PRO A 121 13.95 12.91 -1.80
N PHE A 122 14.00 12.84 -3.13
CA PHE A 122 14.07 11.56 -3.85
C PHE A 122 15.34 10.79 -3.50
N ASP A 123 15.18 9.53 -3.11
CA ASP A 123 16.28 8.60 -2.86
C ASP A 123 16.66 7.86 -4.15
N LYS A 124 17.93 7.94 -4.56
CA LYS A 124 18.43 7.51 -5.88
C LYS A 124 19.13 6.16 -5.82
#